data_AF-A0A2V6PC68-F1
#
_entry.id   AF-A0A2V6PC68-F1
#
_cell.length_a   1.000
_cell.length_b   1.000
_cell.length_c   1.000
_cell.angle_alpha   90.00
_cell.angle_beta   90.00
_cell.angle_gamma   90.00
#
_symmetry.space_group_name_H-M   'P 1'
#
loop_
_entity.id
_entity.type
_entity.pdbx_description
1 polymer ?
#
loop_
_entity_poly.entity_id
_entity_poly.type
_entity_poly.pdbx_seq_one_letter_code
_entity_poly.pdbx_strand_id
1 'polypeptide(L)'
;MKGAATGRGRGRVPLRAVAALFLARQHLARPRSRALTAARIVRFAEDVGGIQMDSINVLDRAHYLTVWSRFGPYDRARFDRWLYRRRQLFEYWAHAACLVPTSMLPWWRRAMLDYRVRHTGWSSWLQHNAKVLARVQAAIAANGPMANADFDGRRPAGRRAGWWNWKPVQHALHYLWMTGALTVHSRRHF
;
A
#
# COMPACT_ATOMS: atom_id res chain seq x y z
N MET A 1 -31.49 -43.19 -24.51
CA MET A 1 -31.30 -41.72 -24.60
C MET A 1 -30.11 -41.32 -23.74
N LYS A 2 -28.93 -41.11 -24.32
CA LYS A 2 -27.78 -40.52 -23.62
C LYS A 2 -27.68 -39.06 -24.06
N GLY A 3 -27.93 -38.13 -23.13
CA GLY A 3 -27.82 -36.69 -23.37
C GLY A 3 -26.35 -36.29 -23.56
N ALA A 4 -26.05 -35.68 -24.70
CA ALA A 4 -24.75 -35.07 -24.96
C ALA A 4 -24.62 -33.82 -24.07
N ALA A 5 -23.70 -33.86 -23.12
CA ALA A 5 -23.27 -32.66 -22.40
C ALA A 5 -22.48 -31.77 -23.38
N THR A 6 -23.11 -30.70 -23.85
CA THR A 6 -22.45 -29.65 -24.64
C THR A 6 -21.50 -28.87 -23.74
N GLY A 7 -20.22 -29.23 -23.80
CA GLY A 7 -19.16 -28.46 -23.16
C GLY A 7 -19.15 -27.05 -23.72
N ARG A 8 -19.52 -26.05 -22.92
CA ARG A 8 -19.34 -24.64 -23.26
C ARG A 8 -17.85 -24.38 -23.45
N GLY A 9 -17.40 -24.26 -24.69
CA GLY A 9 -16.04 -23.82 -25.01
C GLY A 9 -15.75 -22.51 -24.30
N ARG A 10 -14.67 -22.45 -23.51
CA ARG A 10 -14.20 -21.21 -22.91
C ARG A 10 -13.88 -20.24 -24.05
N GLY A 11 -14.72 -19.22 -24.24
CA GLY A 11 -14.54 -18.22 -25.29
C GLY A 11 -13.16 -17.58 -25.18
N ARG A 12 -12.37 -17.64 -26.26
CA ARG A 12 -11.05 -17.01 -26.31
C ARG A 12 -11.23 -15.49 -26.39
N VAL A 13 -10.73 -14.76 -25.40
CA VAL A 13 -10.71 -13.29 -25.44
C VAL A 13 -9.53 -12.83 -26.30
N PRO A 14 -9.72 -11.98 -27.34
CA PRO A 14 -8.63 -11.47 -28.14
C PRO A 14 -7.64 -10.63 -27.32
N LEU A 15 -6.34 -10.75 -27.57
CA LEU A 15 -5.30 -9.98 -26.86
C LEU A 15 -5.56 -8.47 -26.91
N ARG A 16 -6.01 -7.95 -28.06
CA ARG A 16 -6.40 -6.54 -28.23
C ARG A 16 -7.48 -6.09 -27.25
N ALA A 17 -8.43 -6.96 -26.91
CA ALA A 17 -9.50 -6.65 -25.99
C ALA A 17 -8.97 -6.59 -24.54
N VAL A 18 -8.05 -7.50 -24.18
CA VAL A 18 -7.37 -7.48 -22.88
C VAL A 18 -6.52 -6.21 -22.73
N ALA A 19 -5.75 -5.84 -23.76
CA ALA A 19 -4.92 -4.64 -23.75
C ALA A 19 -5.77 -3.36 -23.66
N ALA A 20 -6.85 -3.27 -24.44
CA ALA A 20 -7.77 -2.14 -24.39
C ALA A 20 -8.43 -2.01 -23.02
N LEU A 21 -8.86 -3.12 -22.43
CA LEU A 21 -9.37 -3.15 -21.06
C LEU A 21 -8.31 -2.63 -20.10
N PHE A 22 -7.08 -3.16 -20.13
CA PHE A 22 -6.00 -2.74 -19.24
C PHE A 22 -5.74 -1.23 -19.35
N LEU A 23 -5.62 -0.68 -20.56
CA LEU A 23 -5.44 0.76 -20.78
C LEU A 23 -6.61 1.59 -20.25
N ALA A 24 -7.85 1.10 -20.41
CA ALA A 24 -9.04 1.75 -19.86
C ALA A 24 -9.05 1.73 -18.32
N ARG A 25 -8.72 0.58 -17.69
CA ARG A 25 -8.62 0.44 -16.22
C ARG A 25 -7.52 1.31 -15.63
N GLN A 26 -6.40 1.45 -16.35
CA GLN A 26 -5.28 2.31 -15.97
C GLN A 26 -5.53 3.81 -16.20
N HIS A 27 -6.71 4.17 -16.73
CA HIS A 27 -7.10 5.53 -17.14
C HIS A 27 -6.14 6.14 -18.17
N LEU A 28 -5.54 5.29 -19.01
CA LEU A 28 -4.57 5.66 -20.06
C LEU A 28 -5.20 5.77 -21.45
N ALA A 29 -6.47 5.38 -21.62
CA ALA A 29 -7.18 5.57 -22.89
C ALA A 29 -7.52 7.04 -23.18
N ARG A 30 -7.67 7.87 -22.14
CA ARG A 30 -7.97 9.32 -22.22
C ARG A 30 -7.29 10.08 -21.08
N PRO A 31 -5.95 10.01 -20.97
CA PRO A 31 -5.23 10.61 -19.87
C PRO A 31 -5.46 12.12 -19.87
N ARG A 32 -5.57 12.72 -18.69
CA ARG A 32 -5.67 14.17 -18.46
C ARG A 32 -6.96 14.81 -19.02
N SER A 33 -7.92 14.01 -19.49
CA SER A 33 -9.22 14.48 -19.97
C SER A 33 -10.16 14.97 -18.87
N ARG A 34 -9.81 14.72 -17.60
CA ARG A 34 -10.66 14.95 -16.44
C ARG A 34 -9.83 15.51 -15.29
N ALA A 35 -10.28 16.63 -14.73
CA ALA A 35 -9.69 17.20 -13.52
C ALA A 35 -9.72 16.20 -12.34
N LEU A 36 -8.70 16.26 -11.48
CA LEU A 36 -8.62 15.44 -10.29
C LEU A 36 -9.69 15.85 -9.26
N THR A 37 -10.46 14.87 -8.78
CA THR A 37 -11.38 15.05 -7.64
C THR A 37 -11.24 13.87 -6.68
N ALA A 38 -11.67 14.08 -5.44
CA ALA A 38 -11.77 13.05 -4.40
C ALA A 38 -12.44 11.74 -4.91
N ALA A 39 -13.59 11.87 -5.59
CA ALA A 39 -14.28 10.70 -6.14
C ALA A 39 -13.50 10.02 -7.27
N ARG A 40 -12.86 10.80 -8.15
CA ARG A 40 -12.10 10.27 -9.29
C ARG A 40 -10.83 9.56 -8.85
N ILE A 41 -10.15 10.05 -7.81
CA ILE A 41 -8.95 9.39 -7.30
C ILE A 41 -9.27 8.08 -6.58
N VAL A 42 -10.36 8.04 -5.81
CA VAL A 42 -10.88 6.80 -5.22
C VAL A 42 -11.21 5.82 -6.34
N ARG A 43 -11.98 6.24 -7.34
CA ARG A 43 -12.33 5.38 -8.47
C ARG A 43 -11.09 4.86 -9.21
N PHE A 44 -10.10 5.70 -9.45
CA PHE A 44 -8.85 5.27 -10.09
C PHE A 44 -8.10 4.23 -9.24
N ALA A 45 -7.99 4.45 -7.93
CA ALA A 45 -7.35 3.50 -7.02
C ALA A 45 -8.13 2.17 -6.94
N GLU A 46 -9.46 2.21 -6.94
CA GLU A 46 -10.30 1.01 -7.05
C GLU A 46 -10.06 0.30 -8.39
N ASP A 47 -9.84 1.08 -9.45
CA ASP A 47 -9.74 0.56 -10.79
C ASP A 47 -8.44 -0.20 -11.08
N VAL A 48 -7.35 0.29 -10.48
CA VAL A 48 -6.01 -0.29 -10.59
C VAL A 48 -5.64 -1.21 -9.41
N GLY A 49 -6.51 -1.32 -8.40
CA GLY A 49 -6.29 -2.16 -7.22
C GLY A 49 -5.33 -1.58 -6.17
N GLY A 50 -4.88 -0.35 -6.36
CA GLY A 50 -3.97 0.37 -5.47
C GLY A 50 -2.89 1.13 -6.23
N ILE A 51 -2.50 2.30 -5.73
CA ILE A 51 -1.45 3.14 -6.34
C ILE A 51 -0.15 2.90 -5.57
N GLN A 52 0.84 2.32 -6.24
CA GLN A 52 2.14 2.07 -5.62
C GLN A 52 2.81 3.37 -5.16
N MET A 53 3.38 3.33 -3.97
CA MET A 53 4.17 4.39 -3.35
C MET A 53 5.66 4.03 -3.42
N ASP A 54 6.50 5.08 -3.45
CA ASP A 54 7.95 4.92 -3.40
C ASP A 54 8.58 6.03 -2.55
N SER A 55 9.65 5.66 -1.86
CA SER A 55 10.54 6.56 -1.13
C SER A 55 11.52 7.32 -2.04
N ILE A 56 11.81 6.81 -3.24
CA ILE A 56 12.72 7.45 -4.21
C ILE A 56 12.06 8.69 -4.81
N ASN A 57 12.82 9.79 -4.91
CA ASN A 57 12.31 11.10 -5.32
C ASN A 57 13.25 11.90 -6.24
N VAL A 58 13.99 11.23 -7.15
CA VAL A 58 14.92 11.90 -8.09
C VAL A 58 14.22 12.95 -8.94
N LEU A 59 13.03 12.65 -9.46
CA LEU A 59 12.15 13.61 -10.14
C LEU A 59 11.00 14.00 -9.22
N ASP A 60 10.24 12.99 -8.81
CA ASP A 60 9.13 13.07 -7.87
C ASP A 60 8.77 11.64 -7.44
N ARG A 61 7.90 11.47 -6.44
CA ARG A 61 7.50 10.13 -5.97
C ARG A 61 6.54 9.46 -6.94
N ALA A 62 6.62 8.13 -7.04
CA ALA A 62 5.88 7.32 -8.00
C ALA A 62 4.36 7.56 -7.99
N HIS A 63 3.74 7.69 -6.82
CA HIS A 63 2.29 7.92 -6.70
C HIS A 63 1.91 9.34 -7.17
N TYR A 64 2.72 10.36 -6.91
CA TYR A 64 2.45 11.71 -7.40
C TYR A 64 2.54 11.78 -8.94
N LEU A 65 3.57 11.15 -9.51
CA LEU A 65 3.74 11.02 -10.97
C LEU A 65 2.61 10.21 -11.61
N THR A 66 2.17 9.14 -10.93
CA THR A 66 1.05 8.31 -11.38
C THR A 66 -0.24 9.13 -11.43
N VAL A 67 -0.55 9.91 -10.40
CA VAL A 67 -1.74 10.78 -10.41
C VAL A 67 -1.61 11.85 -11.50
N TRP A 68 -0.45 12.48 -11.62
CA TRP A 68 -0.20 13.51 -12.64
C TRP A 68 -0.40 12.98 -14.06
N SER A 69 0.10 11.78 -14.38
CA SER A 69 0.00 11.22 -15.73
C SER A 69 -1.44 10.89 -16.13
N ARG A 70 -2.35 10.67 -15.16
CA ARG A 70 -3.78 10.39 -15.42
C ARG A 70 -4.65 11.62 -15.39
N PHE A 71 -4.34 12.62 -14.55
CA PHE A 71 -5.24 13.75 -14.27
C PHE A 71 -4.66 15.13 -14.63
N GLY A 72 -3.39 15.20 -15.04
CA GLY A 72 -2.70 16.46 -15.33
C GLY A 72 -2.23 17.17 -14.05
N PRO A 73 -1.94 18.48 -14.11
CA PRO A 73 -1.58 19.26 -12.94
C PRO A 73 -2.69 19.23 -11.86
N TYR A 74 -2.31 19.09 -10.60
CA TYR A 74 -3.21 19.10 -9.45
C TYR A 74 -2.53 19.69 -8.21
N ASP A 75 -3.34 20.13 -7.26
CA ASP A 75 -2.88 20.58 -5.94
C ASP A 75 -2.52 19.36 -5.07
N ARG A 76 -1.22 19.17 -4.81
CA ARG A 76 -0.70 18.08 -3.97
C ARG A 76 -1.22 18.15 -2.54
N ALA A 77 -1.26 19.33 -1.94
CA ALA A 77 -1.77 19.47 -0.58
C ALA A 77 -3.26 19.08 -0.51
N ARG A 78 -4.04 19.34 -1.56
CA ARG A 78 -5.43 18.87 -1.66
C ARG A 78 -5.52 17.35 -1.78
N PHE A 79 -4.66 16.74 -2.60
CA PHE A 79 -4.57 15.28 -2.69
C PHE A 79 -4.20 14.67 -1.33
N ASP A 80 -3.15 15.17 -0.66
CA ASP A 80 -2.72 14.69 0.66
C ASP A 80 -3.79 14.87 1.74
N ARG A 81 -4.60 15.94 1.67
CA ARG A 81 -5.77 16.08 2.56
C ARG A 81 -6.78 14.95 2.36
N TRP A 82 -6.99 14.48 1.13
CA TRP A 82 -7.90 13.36 0.89
C TRP A 82 -7.36 12.04 1.46
N LEU A 83 -6.05 11.82 1.39
CA LEU A 83 -5.36 10.66 1.94
C LEU A 83 -5.34 10.71 3.47
N TYR A 84 -4.74 11.76 4.03
CA TYR A 84 -4.34 11.80 5.43
C TYR A 84 -5.33 12.51 6.37
N ARG A 85 -6.32 13.23 5.84
CA ARG A 85 -7.36 13.87 6.67
C ARG A 85 -8.73 13.25 6.44
N ARG A 86 -9.13 13.11 5.18
CA ARG A 86 -10.44 12.50 4.82
C ARG A 86 -10.42 10.98 4.75
N ARG A 87 -9.24 10.35 4.81
CA ARG A 87 -9.07 8.89 4.79
C ARG A 87 -9.79 8.22 3.61
N GLN A 88 -9.75 8.84 2.44
CA GLN A 88 -10.36 8.26 1.24
C GLN A 88 -9.53 7.08 0.71
N LEU A 89 -8.22 7.17 0.89
CA LEU A 89 -7.27 6.09 0.69
C LEU A 89 -6.51 5.87 2.00
N PHE A 90 -5.98 4.66 2.19
CA PHE A 90 -5.07 4.32 3.27
C PHE A 90 -3.82 3.63 2.72
N GLU A 91 -2.72 3.70 3.47
CA GLU A 91 -1.49 3.03 3.08
C GLU A 91 -1.48 1.60 3.60
N TYR A 92 -1.19 0.64 2.72
CA TYR A 92 -1.06 -0.75 3.10
C TYR A 92 -0.01 -1.49 2.27
N TRP A 93 0.49 -2.58 2.84
CA TRP A 93 1.34 -3.54 2.16
C TRP A 93 0.48 -4.48 1.29
N ALA A 94 0.10 -3.97 0.13
CA ALA A 94 -0.64 -4.70 -0.89
C ALA A 94 0.34 -5.56 -1.73
N HIS A 95 0.50 -5.27 -3.03
CA HIS A 95 1.63 -5.83 -3.80
C HIS A 95 2.99 -5.35 -3.27
N ALA A 96 3.02 -4.10 -2.81
CA ALA A 96 4.08 -3.45 -2.06
C ALA A 96 3.43 -2.32 -1.22
N ALA A 97 4.17 -1.29 -0.82
CA ALA A 97 3.56 -0.09 -0.25
C ALA A 97 2.65 0.59 -1.28
N CYS A 98 1.35 0.62 -1.02
CA CYS A 98 0.34 1.21 -1.91
C CYS A 98 -0.64 2.11 -1.15
N LEU A 99 -1.17 3.10 -1.86
CA LEU A 99 -2.41 3.79 -1.52
C LEU A 99 -3.60 2.94 -2.00
N VAL A 100 -4.42 2.47 -1.07
CA VAL A 100 -5.56 1.60 -1.32
C VAL A 100 -6.85 2.34 -0.96
N PRO A 101 -7.95 2.18 -1.70
CA PRO A 101 -9.25 2.71 -1.30
C PRO A 101 -9.67 2.20 0.07
N THR A 102 -10.10 3.11 0.95
CA THR A 102 -10.55 2.72 2.30
C THR A 102 -11.76 1.81 2.27
N SER A 103 -12.59 1.90 1.22
CA SER A 103 -13.69 0.96 0.95
C SER A 103 -13.22 -0.50 0.83
N MET A 104 -11.96 -0.73 0.45
CA MET A 104 -11.37 -2.07 0.31
C MET A 104 -10.69 -2.58 1.60
N LEU A 105 -10.69 -1.81 2.70
CA LEU A 105 -10.09 -2.25 3.96
C LEU A 105 -10.62 -3.62 4.44
N PRO A 106 -11.93 -3.93 4.37
CA PRO A 106 -12.43 -5.25 4.72
C PRO A 106 -11.84 -6.38 3.87
N TRP A 107 -11.50 -6.13 2.61
CA TRP A 107 -10.92 -7.13 1.70
C TRP A 107 -9.45 -7.41 2.06
N TRP A 108 -8.71 -6.38 2.47
CA TRP A 108 -7.34 -6.52 2.94
C TRP A 108 -7.23 -7.10 4.35
N ARG A 109 -8.33 -7.14 5.12
CA ARG A 109 -8.32 -7.71 6.47
C ARG A 109 -7.88 -9.17 6.47
N ARG A 110 -8.25 -9.96 5.45
CA ARG A 110 -7.78 -11.35 5.34
C ARG A 110 -6.27 -11.41 5.19
N ALA A 111 -5.69 -10.60 4.31
CA ALA A 111 -4.24 -10.54 4.11
C ALA A 111 -3.51 -10.13 5.40
N MET A 112 -4.02 -9.14 6.13
CA MET A 112 -3.49 -8.70 7.43
C MET A 112 -3.45 -9.84 8.47
N LEU A 113 -4.52 -10.63 8.53
CA LEU A 113 -4.60 -11.79 9.43
C LEU A 113 -3.67 -12.92 8.97
N ASP A 114 -3.59 -13.18 7.67
CA ASP A 114 -2.66 -14.18 7.11
C ASP A 114 -1.20 -13.79 7.36
N TYR A 115 -0.86 -12.49 7.34
CA TYR A 115 0.48 -12.00 7.74
C TYR A 115 0.85 -12.39 9.17
N ARG A 116 -0.13 -12.46 10.08
CA ARG A 116 0.09 -12.87 11.48
C ARG A 116 0.36 -14.37 11.62
N VAL A 117 -0.23 -15.21 10.76
CA VAL A 117 -0.27 -16.67 10.92
C VAL A 117 0.70 -17.41 9.98
N ARG A 118 0.83 -16.95 8.73
CA ARG A 118 1.47 -17.71 7.65
C ARG A 118 2.86 -17.20 7.25
N HIS A 119 3.31 -16.06 7.78
CA HIS A 119 4.56 -15.45 7.32
C HIS A 119 5.77 -15.97 8.11
N THR A 120 6.48 -16.94 7.53
CA THR A 120 7.69 -17.55 8.10
C THR A 120 8.88 -16.58 8.17
N GLY A 121 8.99 -15.65 7.22
CA GLY A 121 10.13 -14.74 7.12
C GLY A 121 10.35 -13.78 8.31
N TRP A 122 9.31 -13.47 9.08
CA TRP A 122 9.40 -12.63 10.28
C TRP A 122 9.30 -13.42 11.58
N SER A 123 8.89 -14.70 11.52
CA SER A 123 8.57 -15.51 12.69
C SER A 123 9.77 -15.63 13.65
N SER A 124 10.95 -15.91 13.12
CA SER A 124 12.19 -15.97 13.91
C SER A 124 12.54 -14.60 14.52
N TRP A 125 12.42 -13.51 13.75
CA TRP A 125 12.71 -12.17 14.28
C TRP A 125 11.77 -11.80 15.45
N LEU A 126 10.46 -12.09 15.30
CA LEU A 126 9.46 -11.82 16.32
C LEU A 126 9.71 -12.61 17.60
N GLN A 127 10.07 -13.89 17.50
CA GLN A 127 10.42 -14.72 18.66
C GLN A 127 11.56 -14.08 19.48
N HIS A 128 12.60 -13.58 18.80
CA HIS A 128 13.73 -12.92 19.46
C HIS A 128 13.47 -11.47 19.89
N ASN A 129 12.43 -10.81 19.37
CA ASN A 129 12.18 -9.38 19.56
C ASN A 129 10.77 -9.04 20.08
N ALA A 130 10.06 -10.00 20.68
CA ALA A 130 8.70 -9.79 21.21
C ALA A 130 8.60 -8.61 22.19
N LYS A 131 9.64 -8.40 23.02
CA LYS A 131 9.73 -7.24 23.94
C LYS A 131 9.80 -5.90 23.19
N VAL A 132 10.49 -5.86 22.05
CA VAL A 132 10.58 -4.64 21.21
C VAL A 132 9.21 -4.32 20.61
N LEU A 133 8.52 -5.35 20.10
CA LEU A 133 7.16 -5.19 19.56
C LEU A 133 6.20 -4.60 20.60
N ALA A 134 6.16 -5.19 21.80
CA ALA A 134 5.31 -4.72 22.90
C ALA A 134 5.65 -3.28 23.31
N ARG A 135 6.95 -2.94 23.41
CA ARG A 135 7.39 -1.57 23.73
C ARG A 135 6.96 -0.56 22.67
N VAL A 136 7.06 -0.90 21.38
CA VAL A 136 6.62 -0.04 20.28
C VAL A 136 5.11 0.19 20.34
N GLN A 137 4.32 -0.87 20.55
CA GLN A 137 2.86 -0.74 20.71
C GLN A 137 2.48 0.14 21.91
N ALA A 138 3.10 -0.09 23.07
CA ALA A 138 2.84 0.69 24.27
C ALA A 138 3.21 2.17 24.10
N ALA A 139 4.34 2.47 23.47
CA ALA A 139 4.77 3.84 23.20
C ALA A 139 3.78 4.58 22.30
N ILE A 140 3.30 3.95 21.22
CA ILE A 140 2.32 4.54 20.31
C ILE A 140 0.96 4.73 20.99
N ALA A 141 0.54 3.76 21.81
CA ALA A 141 -0.70 3.89 22.57
C ALA A 141 -0.65 5.06 23.57
N ALA A 142 0.49 5.29 24.22
CA ALA A 142 0.67 6.36 25.20
C ALA A 142 0.85 7.75 24.57
N ASN A 143 1.57 7.84 23.43
CA ASN A 143 2.01 9.13 22.87
C ASN A 143 1.29 9.51 21.55
N GLY A 144 0.44 8.63 21.02
CA GLY A 144 -0.22 8.83 19.73
C GLY A 144 0.66 8.46 18.53
N PRO A 145 0.39 9.02 17.33
CA PRO A 145 1.13 8.66 16.12
C PRO A 145 2.63 8.98 16.22
N MET A 146 3.46 7.96 16.08
CA MET A 146 4.93 8.06 16.10
C MET A 146 5.54 7.49 14.82
N ALA A 147 6.68 8.03 14.40
CA ALA A 147 7.51 7.56 13.32
C ALA A 147 8.75 6.84 13.85
N ASN A 148 9.46 6.13 12.96
CA ASN A 148 10.70 5.42 13.32
C ASN A 148 11.79 6.35 13.93
N ALA A 149 11.76 7.65 13.61
CA ALA A 149 12.70 8.64 14.14
C ALA A 149 12.43 9.00 15.61
N ASP A 150 11.20 8.79 16.10
CA ASP A 150 10.79 9.11 17.47
C ASP A 150 11.22 8.03 18.48
N PHE A 151 11.89 6.97 18.00
CA PHE A 151 12.39 5.88 18.84
C PHE A 151 13.91 5.87 18.87
N ASP A 152 14.46 5.90 20.08
CA ASP A 152 15.88 5.69 20.32
C ASP A 152 16.30 4.26 19.98
N GLY A 153 17.45 4.11 19.30
CA GLY A 153 18.01 2.80 18.98
C GLY A 153 19.17 2.88 17.98
N ARG A 154 20.27 2.18 18.26
CA ARG A 154 21.42 2.03 17.35
C ARG A 154 21.14 0.94 16.31
N ARG A 155 21.74 1.05 15.10
CA ARG A 155 21.72 -0.04 14.11
C ARG A 155 22.53 -1.23 14.65
N PRO A 156 22.16 -2.50 14.34
CA PRO A 156 22.97 -3.66 14.73
C PRO A 156 24.40 -3.53 14.19
N ALA A 157 25.40 -3.73 15.06
CA ALA A 157 26.81 -3.72 14.66
C ALA A 157 27.13 -4.92 13.75
N GLY A 158 28.04 -4.74 12.78
CA GLY A 158 28.59 -5.84 11.97
C GLY A 158 27.80 -6.25 10.72
N ARG A 159 26.68 -5.60 10.37
CA ARG A 159 25.95 -5.85 9.10
C ARG A 159 26.30 -4.81 8.04
N ARG A 160 26.69 -5.24 6.83
CA ARG A 160 26.96 -4.37 5.66
C ARG A 160 25.77 -3.43 5.41
N ALA A 161 26.05 -2.22 4.92
CA ALA A 161 25.02 -1.24 4.53
C ALA A 161 24.19 -1.83 3.38
N GLY A 162 23.04 -2.40 3.70
CA GLY A 162 22.05 -2.89 2.76
C GLY A 162 20.71 -2.21 3.01
N TRP A 163 19.87 -2.13 1.98
CA TRP A 163 18.55 -1.48 2.03
C TRP A 163 17.63 -2.02 3.14
N TRP A 164 17.92 -3.22 3.64
CA TRP A 164 17.16 -3.94 4.66
C TRP A 164 17.84 -4.01 6.05
N ASN A 165 18.96 -3.30 6.27
CA ASN A 165 19.64 -3.27 7.58
C ASN A 165 18.95 -2.30 8.55
N TRP A 166 17.72 -2.62 8.92
CA TRP A 166 16.86 -1.76 9.72
C TRP A 166 17.10 -1.91 11.22
N LYS A 167 16.80 -0.85 11.98
CA LYS A 167 16.74 -0.93 13.45
C LYS A 167 15.65 -1.94 13.86
N PRO A 168 15.75 -2.61 15.02
CA PRO A 168 14.68 -3.48 15.52
C PRO A 168 13.32 -2.79 15.61
N VAL A 169 13.29 -1.49 15.91
CA VAL A 169 12.04 -0.70 15.93
C VAL A 169 11.39 -0.61 14.56
N GLN A 170 12.16 -0.34 13.50
CA GLN A 170 11.62 -0.24 12.15
C GLN A 170 11.03 -1.58 11.69
N HIS A 171 11.66 -2.69 12.08
CA HIS A 171 11.10 -4.03 11.90
C HIS A 171 9.75 -4.19 12.61
N ALA A 172 9.65 -3.81 13.89
CA ALA A 172 8.39 -3.85 14.62
C ALA A 172 7.30 -2.99 13.97
N LEU A 173 7.62 -1.75 13.56
CA LEU A 173 6.67 -0.85 12.88
C LEU A 173 6.14 -1.46 11.57
N HIS A 174 7.02 -2.01 10.74
CA HIS A 174 6.63 -2.67 9.50
C HIS A 174 5.74 -3.89 9.78
N TYR A 175 6.10 -4.73 10.75
CA TYR A 175 5.29 -5.89 11.11
C TYR A 175 3.89 -5.48 11.61
N LEU A 176 3.80 -4.48 12.50
CA LEU A 176 2.54 -3.98 13.01
C LEU A 176 1.66 -3.37 11.91
N TRP A 177 2.28 -2.68 10.94
CA TRP A 177 1.56 -2.16 9.77
C TRP A 177 1.06 -3.27 8.84
N MET A 178 1.90 -4.25 8.49
CA MET A 178 1.51 -5.38 7.62
C MET A 178 0.43 -6.27 8.24
N THR A 179 0.43 -6.43 9.57
CA THR A 179 -0.62 -7.18 10.30
C THR A 179 -1.89 -6.36 10.55
N GLY A 180 -1.92 -5.09 10.13
CA GLY A 180 -3.03 -4.18 10.37
C GLY A 180 -3.24 -3.81 11.84
N ALA A 181 -2.26 -4.06 12.71
CA ALA A 181 -2.27 -3.59 14.09
C ALA A 181 -2.02 -2.06 14.16
N LEU A 182 -1.30 -1.53 13.18
CA LEU A 182 -1.11 -0.10 12.96
C LEU A 182 -1.46 0.29 11.53
N THR A 183 -1.76 1.57 11.32
CA THR A 183 -1.92 2.19 10.00
C THR A 183 -1.10 3.48 9.95
N VAL A 184 -0.80 3.96 8.74
CA VAL A 184 -0.11 5.24 8.58
C VAL A 184 -1.08 6.39 8.82
N HIS A 185 -0.85 7.14 9.90
CA HIS A 185 -1.64 8.32 10.23
C HIS A 185 -1.37 9.50 9.29
N SER A 186 -0.10 9.80 9.02
CA SER A 186 0.31 10.94 8.20
C SER A 186 1.78 10.78 7.84
N ARG A 187 2.22 11.49 6.80
CA ARG A 187 3.64 11.58 6.46
C ARG A 187 4.16 13.01 6.64
N ARG A 188 5.39 13.14 7.13
CA ARG A 188 6.12 14.41 7.29
C ARG A 188 7.38 14.32 6.43
N HIS A 189 7.68 15.37 5.68
CA HIS A 189 8.83 15.42 4.75
C HIS A 189 8.88 14.23 3.78
N PHE A 190 7.69 13.80 3.33
CA PHE A 190 7.53 12.74 2.35
C PHE A 190 7.31 13.36 0.98
#